data_AF-A0A722KK36-F1
#
_entry.id   AF-A0A722KK36-F1
#
_cell.length_a   1.000
_cell.length_b   1.000
_cell.length_c   1.000
_cell.angle_alpha   90.00
_cell.angle_beta   90.00
_cell.angle_gamma   90.00
#
_symmetry.space_group_name_H-M   'P 1'
#
loop_
_entity.id
_entity.type
_entity.pdbx_description
1 polymer ?
#
loop_
_entity_poly.entity_id
_entity_poly.type
_entity_poly.pdbx_seq_one_letter_code
_entity_poly.pdbx_strand_id
1 'polypeptide(L)'
;LENVRIQLTDALTKPSLSRMTLRGGPVSDAVELSWVNLGNNLYAPNYPKIFPSLNEGETYTLTVQAKDEMNNVKESSVEFNYLPNNLVRLENLKTLAVNASLKTSDNTPLAVLYASQLRKKDGSIATGLQDAVLTVRKDAAFGVTVNGVSAMPGESKELQLDLGLGDSRSFPIFPAVSGLTGRSEFMINIEELK
;
A
#
# COMPACT_ATOMS: atom_id res chain seq x y z
N LEU A 1 6.33 4.48 8.46
CA LEU A 1 7.81 4.42 8.32
C LEU A 1 8.47 5.80 8.33
N GLU A 2 7.74 6.88 8.06
CA GLU A 2 8.27 8.26 8.00
C GLU A 2 9.16 8.67 9.16
N ASN A 3 8.81 8.23 10.36
CA ASN A 3 9.46 8.61 11.61
C ASN A 3 10.50 7.61 12.09
N VAL A 4 10.73 6.51 11.34
CA VAL A 4 11.72 5.51 11.71
C VAL A 4 13.11 6.01 11.32
N ARG A 5 14.03 5.99 12.28
CA ARG A 5 15.43 6.38 12.09
C ARG A 5 16.32 5.30 12.68
N ILE A 6 17.36 4.94 11.93
CA ILE A 6 18.36 3.96 12.33
C ILE A 6 19.66 4.73 12.53
N GLN A 7 20.08 4.87 13.79
CA GLN A 7 21.36 5.45 14.15
C GLN A 7 22.34 4.32 14.44
N LEU A 8 23.49 4.32 13.75
CA LEU A 8 24.58 3.39 14.07
C LEU A 8 25.62 4.09 14.95
N THR A 9 26.19 3.33 15.88
CA THR A 9 27.27 3.79 16.77
C THR A 9 28.26 2.66 16.95
N ASP A 10 29.53 2.98 16.78
CA ASP A 10 30.66 2.10 17.04
C ASP A 10 31.77 2.95 17.69
N ALA A 11 32.47 2.38 18.67
CA ALA A 11 33.47 3.12 19.46
C ALA A 11 34.84 3.19 18.76
N LEU A 12 35.11 2.31 17.80
CA LEU A 12 36.45 2.07 17.24
C LEU A 12 36.51 2.29 15.72
N THR A 13 35.41 2.06 15.01
CA THR A 13 35.38 2.09 13.53
C THR A 13 34.15 2.81 12.99
N LYS A 14 33.99 2.85 11.66
CA LYS A 14 32.80 3.40 11.00
C LYS A 14 31.82 2.27 10.65
N PRO A 15 30.67 2.17 11.35
CA PRO A 15 29.68 1.14 11.05
C PRO A 15 28.90 1.50 9.78
N SER A 16 28.40 0.47 9.10
CA SER A 16 27.57 0.60 7.90
C SER A 16 26.36 -0.32 7.97
N LEU A 17 25.25 0.13 7.37
CA LEU A 17 24.05 -0.67 7.25
C LEU A 17 24.25 -1.73 6.14
N SER A 18 24.03 -3.01 6.45
CA SER A 18 24.21 -4.11 5.49
C SER A 18 22.89 -4.72 5.04
N ARG A 19 21.85 -4.69 5.88
CA ARG A 19 20.54 -5.26 5.54
C ARG A 19 19.41 -4.60 6.30
N MET A 20 18.25 -4.55 5.67
CA MET A 20 17.01 -4.14 6.31
C MET A 20 15.86 -4.97 5.76
N THR A 21 15.09 -5.61 6.64
CA THR A 21 13.94 -6.43 6.26
C THR A 21 12.73 -6.06 7.09
N LEU A 22 11.56 -6.18 6.46
CA LEU A 22 10.28 -5.97 7.13
C LEU A 22 9.44 -7.24 6.94
N ARG A 23 9.01 -7.82 8.05
CA ARG A 23 8.26 -9.09 8.07
C ARG A 23 7.00 -8.97 8.92
N GLY A 24 5.97 -9.75 8.59
CA GLY A 24 4.73 -9.79 9.36
C GLY A 24 3.58 -9.11 8.63
N GLY A 25 2.75 -8.38 9.36
CA GLY A 25 1.56 -7.73 8.82
C GLY A 25 0.39 -8.68 8.58
N PRO A 26 -0.71 -8.17 7.99
CA PRO A 26 -1.97 -8.89 7.82
C PRO A 26 -1.83 -10.21 7.06
N VAL A 27 -0.87 -10.27 6.15
CA VAL A 27 -0.66 -11.41 5.26
C VAL A 27 0.72 -12.01 5.39
N SER A 28 1.43 -11.80 6.50
CA SER A 28 2.78 -12.37 6.71
C SER A 28 3.72 -12.03 5.53
N ASP A 29 3.74 -10.76 5.13
CA ASP A 29 4.66 -10.25 4.12
C ASP A 29 6.12 -10.42 4.58
N ALA A 30 7.03 -10.54 3.62
CA ALA A 30 8.46 -10.60 3.87
C ALA A 30 9.19 -9.84 2.76
N VAL A 31 9.61 -8.61 3.07
CA VAL A 31 10.22 -7.71 2.09
C VAL A 31 11.60 -7.25 2.56
N GLU A 32 12.50 -7.10 1.60
CA GLU A 32 13.79 -6.44 1.80
C GLU A 32 13.62 -4.96 1.47
N LEU A 33 14.05 -4.09 2.38
CA LEU A 33 13.92 -2.65 2.23
C LEU A 33 15.24 -2.05 1.77
N SER A 34 15.17 -1.14 0.81
CA SER A 34 16.24 -0.18 0.57
C SER A 34 16.15 0.98 1.57
N TRP A 35 17.22 1.77 1.67
CA TRP A 35 17.32 2.87 2.61
C TRP A 35 18.04 4.07 2.00
N VAL A 36 17.87 5.23 2.63
CA VAL A 36 18.61 6.46 2.34
C VAL A 36 19.60 6.72 3.48
N ASN A 37 20.85 7.06 3.13
CA ASN A 37 21.84 7.55 4.08
C ASN A 37 21.65 9.06 4.26
N LEU A 38 21.35 9.48 5.49
CA LEU A 38 21.10 10.88 5.86
C LEU A 38 22.36 11.59 6.38
N GLY A 39 23.52 10.93 6.34
CA GLY A 39 24.77 11.41 6.93
C GLY A 39 24.89 11.04 8.41
N ASN A 40 26.08 11.19 8.99
CA ASN A 40 26.34 10.95 10.42
C ASN A 40 25.87 9.57 10.94
N ASN A 41 26.04 8.53 10.12
CA ASN A 41 25.60 7.16 10.42
C ASN A 41 24.09 7.02 10.69
N LEU A 42 23.29 7.93 10.15
CA LEU A 42 21.84 7.95 10.25
C LEU A 42 21.22 7.46 8.94
N TYR A 43 20.27 6.54 9.04
CA TYR A 43 19.58 5.95 7.90
C TYR A 43 18.07 6.02 8.07
N ALA A 44 17.35 6.12 6.94
CA ALA A 44 15.90 6.03 6.88
C ALA A 44 15.46 4.93 5.89
N PRO A 45 14.47 4.09 6.25
CA PRO A 45 13.91 3.09 5.35
C PRO A 45 13.14 3.75 4.20
N ASN A 46 13.23 3.19 3.00
CA ASN A 46 12.28 3.49 1.92
C ASN A 46 10.95 2.79 2.15
N TYR A 47 9.88 3.34 1.57
CA TYR A 47 8.53 2.82 1.74
C TYR A 47 8.28 1.57 0.89
N PRO A 48 7.84 0.46 1.49
CA PRO A 48 7.38 -0.70 0.76
C PRO A 48 5.92 -0.53 0.29
N LYS A 49 5.58 -1.20 -0.81
CA LYS A 49 4.21 -1.37 -1.29
C LYS A 49 3.59 -2.62 -0.65
N ILE A 50 3.20 -2.51 0.62
CA ILE A 50 2.59 -3.59 1.41
C ILE A 50 1.32 -3.11 2.10
N PHE A 51 0.50 -4.05 2.56
CA PHE A 51 -0.77 -3.72 3.22
C PHE A 51 -0.53 -3.11 4.61
N PRO A 52 -1.29 -2.06 4.98
CA PRO A 52 -1.24 -1.48 6.33
C PRO A 52 -1.73 -2.45 7.41
N SER A 53 -1.29 -2.20 8.64
CA SER A 53 -1.80 -2.80 9.87
C SER A 53 -3.11 -2.11 10.28
N LEU A 54 -4.26 -2.62 9.84
CA LEU A 54 -5.57 -1.98 10.08
C LEU A 54 -6.33 -2.61 11.24
N ASN A 55 -6.02 -3.87 11.56
CA ASN A 55 -6.63 -4.62 12.64
C ASN A 55 -5.59 -4.93 13.73
N GLU A 56 -6.09 -5.22 14.94
CA GLU A 56 -5.24 -5.62 16.05
C GLU A 56 -4.48 -6.92 15.72
N GLY A 57 -3.20 -6.96 16.08
CA GLY A 57 -2.32 -8.11 15.79
C GLY A 57 -1.68 -8.12 14.40
N GLU A 58 -2.01 -7.20 13.50
CA GLU A 58 -1.39 -7.10 12.17
C GLU A 58 -0.03 -6.37 12.20
N THR A 59 0.84 -6.67 13.17
CA THR A 59 2.10 -5.93 13.38
C THR A 59 3.19 -6.34 12.39
N TYR A 60 4.09 -5.40 12.07
CA TYR A 60 5.31 -5.67 11.32
C TYR A 60 6.55 -5.59 12.22
N THR A 61 7.50 -6.49 11.99
CA THR A 61 8.83 -6.48 12.58
C THR A 61 9.85 -5.95 11.56
N LEU A 62 10.44 -4.78 11.82
CA LEU A 62 11.60 -4.28 11.09
C LEU A 62 12.86 -4.85 11.73
N THR A 63 13.65 -5.57 10.95
CA THR A 63 14.94 -6.12 11.36
C THR A 63 16.06 -5.47 10.55
N VAL A 64 17.06 -4.97 11.26
CA VAL A 64 18.17 -4.21 10.71
C VAL A 64 19.48 -4.88 11.06
N GLN A 65 20.34 -5.06 10.07
CA GLN A 65 21.69 -5.58 10.22
C GLN A 65 22.70 -4.51 9.87
N ALA A 66 23.69 -4.32 10.75
CA ALA A 66 24.81 -3.43 10.54
C ALA A 66 26.12 -4.19 10.70
N LYS A 67 27.16 -3.68 10.03
CA LYS A 67 28.50 -4.26 9.99
C LYS A 67 29.55 -3.19 10.19
N ASP A 68 30.57 -3.49 10.99
CA ASP A 68 31.73 -2.63 11.19
C ASP A 68 32.88 -2.92 10.19
N GLU A 69 33.96 -2.15 10.24
CA GLU A 69 35.11 -2.36 9.34
C GLU A 69 35.90 -3.66 9.64
N MET A 70 35.70 -4.24 10.83
CA MET A 70 36.30 -5.52 11.23
C MET A 70 35.43 -6.73 10.85
N ASN A 71 34.30 -6.50 10.18
CA ASN A 71 33.30 -7.48 9.81
C ASN A 71 32.46 -8.05 10.96
N ASN A 72 32.44 -7.42 12.14
CA ASN A 72 31.48 -7.74 13.17
C ASN A 72 30.08 -7.32 12.72
N VAL A 73 29.10 -8.17 12.98
CA VAL A 73 27.71 -7.97 12.55
C VAL A 73 26.80 -7.89 13.77
N LYS A 74 25.92 -6.90 13.77
CA LYS A 74 24.87 -6.78 14.79
C LYS A 74 23.50 -6.66 14.13
N GLU A 75 22.53 -7.35 14.72
CA GLU A 75 21.13 -7.29 14.33
C GLU A 75 20.31 -6.60 15.43
N SER A 76 19.31 -5.83 15.03
CA SER A 76 18.32 -5.23 15.93
C SER A 76 16.95 -5.25 15.27
N SER A 77 15.92 -5.52 16.07
CA SER A 77 14.54 -5.58 15.58
C SER A 77 13.60 -4.73 16.41
N VAL A 78 12.58 -4.19 15.75
CA VAL A 78 11.48 -3.45 16.39
C VAL A 78 10.17 -3.85 15.76
N GLU A 79 9.15 -4.02 16.59
CA GLU A 79 7.78 -4.30 16.17
C GLU A 79 6.94 -3.02 16.21
N PHE A 80 6.12 -2.80 15.18
CA PHE A 80 5.22 -1.64 15.08
C PHE A 80 4.05 -1.91 14.14
N ASN A 81 3.00 -1.10 14.26
CA ASN A 81 1.91 -1.05 13.29
C ASN A 81 2.30 -0.17 12.11
N TYR A 82 2.24 -0.70 10.88
CA TYR A 82 2.54 0.06 9.69
C TYR A 82 1.27 0.75 9.16
N LEU A 83 1.32 2.09 9.11
CA LEU A 83 0.33 2.90 8.40
C LEU A 83 1.08 3.75 7.37
N PRO A 84 0.68 3.72 6.08
CA PRO A 84 1.20 4.63 5.07
C PRO A 84 0.61 6.03 5.30
N ASN A 85 1.37 7.05 4.94
CA ASN A 85 0.96 8.46 5.12
C ASN A 85 -0.30 8.80 4.33
N ASN A 86 -0.46 8.20 3.15
CA ASN A 86 -1.60 8.39 2.27
C ASN A 86 -2.47 7.13 2.31
N LEU A 87 -3.25 6.98 3.37
CA LEU A 87 -4.24 5.91 3.48
C LEU A 87 -5.63 6.47 3.16
N VAL A 88 -6.17 6.13 2.00
CA VAL A 88 -7.58 6.36 1.69
C VAL A 88 -8.35 5.12 2.11
N ARG A 89 -9.10 5.21 3.22
CA ARG A 89 -9.96 4.13 3.68
C ARG A 89 -11.35 4.33 3.09
N LEU A 90 -11.74 3.40 2.22
CA LEU A 90 -13.13 3.30 1.79
C LEU A 90 -13.94 2.70 2.94
N GLU A 91 -15.14 3.22 3.17
CA GLU A 91 -16.07 2.55 4.08
C GLU A 91 -16.39 1.14 3.56
N ASN A 92 -16.72 0.23 4.48
CA ASN A 92 -17.06 -1.15 4.15
C ASN A 92 -18.29 -1.18 3.25
N LEU A 93 -18.07 -1.31 1.95
CA LEU A 93 -19.13 -1.36 0.96
C LEU A 93 -19.79 -2.75 0.98
N LYS A 94 -21.03 -2.82 1.46
CA LYS A 94 -21.84 -4.03 1.34
C LYS A 94 -22.51 -4.06 -0.03
N THR A 95 -22.15 -5.04 -0.84
CA THR A 95 -22.74 -5.23 -2.18
C THR A 95 -23.40 -6.60 -2.28
N LEU A 96 -24.22 -6.77 -3.31
CA LEU A 96 -24.61 -8.11 -3.76
C LEU A 96 -23.40 -8.82 -4.37
N ALA A 97 -23.36 -10.14 -4.23
CA ALA A 97 -22.30 -10.99 -4.77
C ALA A 97 -22.46 -11.21 -6.28
N VAL A 98 -22.39 -10.13 -7.05
CA VAL A 98 -22.55 -10.14 -8.51
C VAL A 98 -21.32 -9.56 -9.18
N ASN A 99 -20.87 -10.19 -10.25
CA ASN A 99 -19.67 -9.79 -10.99
C ASN A 99 -19.93 -8.75 -12.08
N ALA A 100 -20.87 -7.85 -11.82
CA ALA A 100 -21.21 -6.78 -12.72
C ALA A 100 -21.53 -5.52 -11.93
N SER A 101 -21.27 -4.36 -12.55
CA SER A 101 -21.72 -3.08 -12.02
C SER A 101 -23.24 -3.05 -12.04
N LEU A 102 -23.86 -3.19 -10.87
CA LEU A 102 -25.28 -2.93 -10.70
C LEU A 102 -25.53 -1.44 -10.77
N LYS A 103 -26.59 -1.07 -11.47
CA LYS A 103 -26.94 0.32 -11.72
C LYS A 103 -28.39 0.59 -11.35
N THR A 104 -28.65 1.82 -10.96
CA THR A 104 -30.00 2.37 -10.85
C THR A 104 -30.65 2.53 -12.23
N SER A 105 -31.94 2.86 -12.28
CA SER A 105 -32.69 3.07 -13.53
C SER A 105 -32.14 4.22 -14.39
N ASP A 106 -31.47 5.19 -13.79
CA ASP A 106 -30.76 6.28 -14.44
C ASP A 106 -29.31 5.92 -14.84
N ASN A 107 -28.96 4.62 -14.82
CA ASN A 107 -27.65 4.09 -15.23
C ASN A 107 -26.47 4.51 -14.31
N THR A 108 -26.76 4.97 -13.09
CA THR A 108 -25.76 5.31 -12.07
C THR A 108 -25.31 4.04 -11.32
N PRO A 109 -24.00 3.74 -11.23
CA PRO A 109 -23.51 2.57 -10.49
C PRO A 109 -23.83 2.64 -8.98
N LEU A 110 -24.30 1.54 -8.41
CA LEU A 110 -24.64 1.44 -6.97
C LEU A 110 -23.40 1.37 -6.07
N ALA A 111 -22.34 0.74 -6.55
CA ALA A 111 -21.11 0.47 -5.83
C ALA A 111 -19.95 1.19 -6.52
N VAL A 112 -19.41 2.21 -5.87
CA VAL A 112 -18.33 3.04 -6.43
C VAL A 112 -17.23 3.32 -5.43
N LEU A 113 -16.01 3.43 -5.94
CA LEU A 113 -14.90 4.07 -5.27
C LEU A 113 -14.96 5.56 -5.52
N TYR A 114 -14.88 6.35 -4.47
CA TYR A 114 -14.85 7.80 -4.56
C TYR A 114 -13.40 8.30 -4.44
N ALA A 115 -12.90 8.93 -5.50
CA ALA A 115 -11.68 9.73 -5.46
C ALA A 115 -12.08 11.19 -5.26
N SER A 116 -11.71 11.76 -4.11
CA SER A 116 -11.75 13.20 -3.91
C SER A 116 -10.68 13.89 -4.78
N GLN A 117 -10.65 15.21 -4.76
CA GLN A 117 -9.55 15.97 -5.36
C GLN A 117 -8.20 15.51 -4.79
N LEU A 118 -7.37 14.92 -5.67
CA LEU A 118 -6.02 14.50 -5.32
C LEU A 118 -5.04 15.63 -5.65
N ARG A 119 -4.06 15.84 -4.76
CA ARG A 119 -3.04 16.89 -4.91
C ARG A 119 -1.68 16.28 -5.18
N LYS A 120 -0.99 16.87 -6.15
CA LYS A 120 0.42 16.60 -6.44
C LYS A 120 1.31 17.13 -5.32
N LYS A 121 2.57 16.73 -5.33
CA LYS A 121 3.58 17.17 -4.35
C LYS A 121 3.78 18.69 -4.32
N ASP A 122 3.56 19.37 -5.45
CA ASP A 122 3.63 20.83 -5.58
C ASP A 122 2.34 21.56 -5.12
N GLY A 123 1.34 20.81 -4.65
CA GLY A 123 0.05 21.34 -4.18
C GLY A 123 -0.99 21.56 -5.28
N SER A 124 -0.62 21.42 -6.56
CA SER A 124 -1.54 21.51 -7.68
C SER A 124 -2.45 20.27 -7.78
N ILE A 125 -3.58 20.41 -8.46
CA ILE A 125 -4.58 19.35 -8.56
C ILE A 125 -4.16 18.34 -9.64
N ALA A 126 -4.28 17.05 -9.34
CA ALA A 126 -4.07 15.97 -10.30
C ALA A 126 -5.26 15.86 -11.25
N THR A 127 -5.01 15.71 -12.55
CA THR A 127 -6.04 15.73 -13.60
C THR A 127 -5.79 14.67 -14.66
N GLY A 128 -6.82 14.30 -15.42
CA GLY A 128 -6.75 13.33 -16.51
C GLY A 128 -6.42 11.91 -16.06
N LEU A 129 -5.86 11.12 -16.98
CA LEU A 129 -5.55 9.72 -16.77
C LEU A 129 -4.36 9.53 -15.82
N GLN A 130 -4.60 8.78 -14.75
CA GLN A 130 -3.61 8.37 -13.77
C GLN A 130 -3.34 6.88 -13.89
N ASP A 131 -2.07 6.51 -13.91
CA ASP A 131 -1.65 5.11 -13.86
C ASP A 131 -1.70 4.63 -12.41
N ALA A 132 -2.42 3.54 -12.17
CA ALA A 132 -2.62 2.97 -10.85
C ALA A 132 -2.37 1.46 -10.87
N VAL A 133 -2.16 0.90 -9.68
CA VAL A 133 -2.06 -0.56 -9.48
C VAL A 133 -3.11 -0.99 -8.46
N LEU A 134 -4.02 -1.84 -8.87
CA LEU A 134 -4.98 -2.53 -8.02
C LEU A 134 -4.32 -3.81 -7.48
N THR A 135 -4.23 -3.94 -6.16
CA THR A 135 -3.74 -5.15 -5.50
C THR A 135 -4.79 -5.71 -4.56
N VAL A 136 -5.13 -6.98 -4.69
CA VAL A 136 -6.06 -7.66 -3.78
C VAL A 136 -5.28 -8.46 -2.75
N ARG A 137 -5.65 -8.31 -1.49
CA ARG A 137 -5.00 -8.99 -0.36
C ARG A 137 -5.11 -10.50 -0.55
N LYS A 138 -4.05 -11.25 -0.27
CA LYS A 138 -3.96 -12.68 -0.61
C LYS A 138 -4.94 -13.57 0.15
N ASP A 139 -5.40 -13.13 1.31
CA ASP A 139 -6.38 -13.81 2.18
C ASP A 139 -7.82 -13.30 1.95
N ALA A 140 -8.03 -12.42 0.96
CA ALA A 140 -9.36 -11.95 0.58
C ALA A 140 -10.25 -13.12 0.12
N ALA A 141 -11.52 -13.10 0.50
CA ALA A 141 -12.47 -14.15 0.13
C ALA A 141 -12.81 -14.18 -1.37
N PHE A 142 -12.62 -13.05 -2.07
CA PHE A 142 -12.89 -12.91 -3.50
C PHE A 142 -12.05 -11.78 -4.12
N GLY A 143 -11.81 -11.86 -5.42
CA GLY A 143 -11.18 -10.80 -6.21
C GLY A 143 -12.13 -9.63 -6.47
N VAL A 144 -11.60 -8.46 -6.84
CA VAL A 144 -12.41 -7.29 -7.17
C VAL A 144 -12.14 -6.79 -8.58
N THR A 145 -13.17 -6.23 -9.20
CA THR A 145 -13.09 -5.51 -10.45
C THR A 145 -13.26 -4.02 -10.17
N VAL A 146 -12.31 -3.21 -10.60
CA VAL A 146 -12.35 -1.75 -10.51
C VAL A 146 -12.14 -1.16 -11.90
N ASN A 147 -13.05 -0.29 -12.32
CA ASN A 147 -12.98 0.37 -13.62
C ASN A 147 -12.71 -0.61 -14.80
N GLY A 148 -13.33 -1.80 -14.76
CA GLY A 148 -13.18 -2.84 -15.78
C GLY A 148 -11.96 -3.75 -15.63
N VAL A 149 -11.01 -3.45 -14.73
CA VAL A 149 -9.84 -4.29 -14.45
C VAL A 149 -10.10 -5.18 -13.25
N SER A 150 -9.86 -6.49 -13.40
CA SER A 150 -10.09 -7.48 -12.33
C SER A 150 -8.77 -8.02 -11.78
N ALA A 151 -8.67 -8.11 -10.45
CA ALA A 151 -7.56 -8.73 -9.75
C ALA A 151 -8.09 -9.77 -8.75
N MET A 152 -7.49 -10.96 -8.73
CA MET A 152 -7.80 -12.03 -7.78
C MET A 152 -6.98 -11.90 -6.49
N PRO A 153 -7.34 -12.58 -5.38
CA PRO A 153 -6.57 -12.54 -4.14
C PRO A 153 -5.08 -12.86 -4.39
N GLY A 154 -4.21 -11.93 -3.97
CA GLY A 154 -2.76 -12.02 -4.15
C GLY A 154 -2.24 -11.45 -5.47
N GLU A 155 -3.11 -11.00 -6.38
CA GLU A 155 -2.71 -10.38 -7.63
C GLU A 155 -2.61 -8.85 -7.51
N SER A 156 -1.68 -8.30 -8.31
CA SER A 156 -1.59 -6.88 -8.64
C SER A 156 -1.81 -6.69 -10.15
N LYS A 157 -2.67 -5.73 -10.53
CA LYS A 157 -2.97 -5.40 -11.93
C LYS A 157 -2.93 -3.89 -12.14
N GLU A 158 -2.36 -3.48 -13.26
CA GLU A 158 -2.40 -2.08 -13.69
C GLU A 158 -3.82 -1.68 -14.12
N LEU A 159 -4.23 -0.48 -13.74
CA LEU A 159 -5.46 0.15 -14.22
C LEU A 159 -5.23 1.64 -14.42
N GLN A 160 -6.11 2.25 -15.21
CA GLN A 160 -6.14 3.71 -15.36
C GLN A 160 -7.36 4.30 -14.66
N LEU A 161 -7.14 5.43 -14.00
CA LEU A 161 -8.18 6.22 -13.34
C LEU A 161 -8.22 7.61 -13.97
N ASP A 162 -9.31 7.94 -14.65
CA ASP A 162 -9.50 9.27 -15.23
C ASP A 162 -10.08 10.25 -14.19
N LEU A 163 -9.21 11.10 -13.66
CA LEU A 163 -9.55 12.17 -12.71
C LEU A 163 -10.23 13.38 -13.38
N GLY A 164 -10.40 13.38 -14.71
CA GLY A 164 -11.05 14.48 -15.43
C GLY A 164 -10.32 15.81 -15.25
N LEU A 165 -11.04 16.86 -14.87
CA LEU A 165 -10.45 18.19 -14.63
C LEU A 165 -9.98 18.41 -13.18
N GLY A 166 -9.92 17.35 -12.37
CA GLY A 166 -9.51 17.44 -10.95
C GLY A 166 -10.67 17.62 -9.98
N ASP A 167 -11.90 17.49 -10.47
CA ASP A 167 -13.09 17.32 -9.64
C ASP A 167 -13.13 15.91 -9.06
N SER A 168 -14.01 15.70 -8.08
CA SER A 168 -14.22 14.36 -7.53
C SER A 168 -14.77 13.39 -8.56
N ARG A 169 -14.28 12.14 -8.54
CA ARG A 169 -14.65 11.09 -9.49
C ARG A 169 -15.09 9.83 -8.78
N SER A 170 -15.95 9.07 -9.44
CA SER A 170 -16.41 7.78 -8.96
C SER A 170 -16.06 6.69 -9.97
N PHE A 171 -15.57 5.55 -9.47
CA PHE A 171 -15.18 4.40 -10.27
C PHE A 171 -15.99 3.17 -9.84
N PRO A 172 -16.69 2.48 -10.76
CA PRO A 172 -17.43 1.27 -10.40
C PRO A 172 -16.52 0.22 -9.78
N ILE A 173 -17.01 -0.42 -8.72
CA ILE A 173 -16.36 -1.56 -8.07
C ILE A 173 -17.37 -2.67 -7.80
N PHE A 174 -16.98 -3.92 -8.06
CA PHE A 174 -17.80 -5.10 -7.80
C PHE A 174 -16.91 -6.36 -7.70
N PRO A 175 -17.40 -7.47 -7.13
CA PRO A 175 -16.68 -8.74 -7.11
C PRO A 175 -16.23 -9.19 -8.51
N ALA A 176 -15.05 -9.80 -8.63
CA ALA A 176 -14.60 -10.38 -9.90
C ALA A 176 -15.38 -11.65 -10.29
N VAL A 177 -15.98 -12.33 -9.30
CA VAL A 177 -16.72 -13.59 -9.47
C VAL A 177 -18.05 -13.50 -8.71
N SER A 178 -19.15 -13.93 -9.35
CA SER A 178 -20.48 -13.96 -8.75
C SER A 178 -20.62 -15.07 -7.71
N GLY A 179 -21.46 -14.86 -6.71
CA GLY A 179 -21.87 -15.86 -5.72
C GLY A 179 -20.90 -16.08 -4.55
N LEU A 180 -19.72 -15.45 -4.56
CA LEU A 180 -18.78 -15.52 -3.43
C LEU A 180 -19.18 -14.54 -2.32
N THR A 181 -19.06 -14.99 -1.07
CA THR A 181 -19.38 -14.20 0.12
C THR A 181 -18.16 -14.07 1.01
N GLY A 182 -18.13 -13.04 1.86
CA GLY A 182 -17.03 -12.76 2.78
C GLY A 182 -16.54 -11.31 2.69
N ARG A 183 -15.30 -11.08 3.10
CA ARG A 183 -14.63 -9.77 3.00
C ARG A 183 -13.53 -9.86 1.96
N SER A 184 -13.45 -8.85 1.11
CA SER A 184 -12.31 -8.62 0.21
C SER A 184 -11.63 -7.32 0.61
N GLU A 185 -10.33 -7.40 0.83
CA GLU A 185 -9.49 -6.23 1.05
C GLU A 185 -8.60 -6.02 -0.16
N PHE A 186 -8.48 -4.77 -0.58
CA PHE A 186 -7.68 -4.38 -1.74
C PHE A 186 -7.09 -3.00 -1.51
N MET A 187 -6.09 -2.67 -2.32
CA MET A 187 -5.40 -1.40 -2.33
C MET A 187 -5.33 -0.90 -3.78
N ILE A 188 -5.51 0.40 -3.97
CA ILE A 188 -5.21 1.08 -5.23
C ILE A 188 -4.08 2.05 -4.95
N ASN A 189 -2.98 1.89 -5.67
CA ASN A 189 -1.80 2.73 -5.52
C ASN A 189 -1.55 3.54 -6.80
N ILE A 190 -1.42 4.85 -6.68
CA ILE A 190 -0.96 5.76 -7.74
C ILE A 190 0.44 6.22 -7.33
N GLU A 191 1.47 5.82 -8.08
CA GLU A 191 2.86 6.10 -7.69
C GLU A 191 3.22 7.58 -7.81
N GLU A 192 2.78 8.20 -8.91
CA GLU A 192 2.98 9.61 -9.18
C GLU A 192 1.71 10.18 -9.79
N LEU A 193 1.16 11.20 -9.12
CA LEU A 193 0.03 11.95 -9.64
C LEU A 193 0.51 12.91 -10.73
N LYS A 194 -0.13 12.85 -11.90
CA LYS A 194 0.10 13.74 -13.04
C LYS A 194 -0.84 14.94 -13.03
#